data_AF-F2JTT4-F1
#
_entry.id   AF-F2JTT4-F1
#
_cell.length_a   1.000
_cell.length_b   1.000
_cell.length_c   1.000
_cell.angle_alpha   90.00
_cell.angle_beta   90.00
_cell.angle_gamma   90.00
#
_symmetry.space_group_name_H-M   'P 1'
#
loop_
_entity.id
_entity.type
_entity.pdbx_description
1 polymer ?
#
loop_
_entity_poly.entity_id
_entity_poly.type
_entity_poly.pdbx_seq_one_letter_code
_entity_poly.pdbx_strand_id
1 'polypeptide(L)' 'MDLKVDVSVDEVKRVFDLLEKLNSLFHQPMKYEDSELVIAFAEANYKEISTLYYNVVWEWLPESVKAEIEDG' A
#
# COMPACT_ATOMS: atom_id res chain seq x y z
N MET A 1 -8.23 -4.45 23.08
CA MET A 1 -8.34 -5.82 22.53
C MET A 1 -7.43 -5.85 21.32
N ASP A 2 -6.56 -6.85 21.20
CA ASP A 2 -5.82 -7.06 19.96
C ASP A 2 -6.76 -7.72 18.95
N LEU A 3 -7.29 -6.93 18.02
CA LEU A 3 -8.05 -7.45 16.89
C LEU A 3 -7.09 -8.17 15.94
N LYS A 4 -7.49 -9.34 15.46
CA LYS A 4 -6.75 -10.11 14.47
C LYS A 4 -7.62 -10.28 13.23
N VAL A 5 -6.98 -10.23 12.07
CA VAL A 5 -7.60 -10.44 10.77
C VAL A 5 -6.91 -11.60 10.08
N ASP A 6 -7.70 -12.49 9.49
CA ASP A 6 -7.18 -13.58 8.67
C ASP A 6 -7.13 -13.10 7.22
N VAL A 7 -5.94 -13.18 6.62
CA VAL A 7 -5.67 -12.62 5.29
C VAL A 7 -5.04 -13.66 4.37
N SER A 8 -5.22 -13.49 3.05
CA SER A 8 -4.59 -14.37 2.07
C SER A 8 -3.08 -14.12 2.01
N VAL A 9 -2.30 -15.21 2.03
CA VAL A 9 -0.84 -15.14 1.88
C VAL A 9 -0.43 -14.46 0.57
N ASP A 10 -1.19 -14.67 -0.51
CA ASP A 10 -0.87 -14.08 -1.81
C ASP A 10 -1.13 -12.57 -1.83
N GLU A 11 -2.15 -12.11 -1.12
CA GLU A 11 -2.40 -10.67 -0.95
C GLU A 11 -1.32 -10.02 -0.07
N VAL A 12 -0.88 -10.71 0.99
CA VAL A 12 0.27 -10.26 1.82
C VAL A 12 1.54 -10.12 0.99
N LYS A 13 1.84 -11.08 0.11
CA LYS A 13 2.99 -10.98 -0.81
C LYS A 13 2.88 -9.78 -1.73
N ARG A 14 1.70 -9.51 -2.31
CA ARG A 14 1.50 -8.34 -3.18
C ARG A 14 1.73 -7.03 -2.44
N VAL A 15 1.24 -6.91 -1.19
CA VAL A 15 1.53 -5.75 -0.34
C VAL A 15 3.02 -5.64 -0.09
N PHE A 16 3.70 -6.74 0.25
CA PHE A 16 5.14 -6.75 0.49
C PHE A 16 5.94 -6.32 -0.75
N ASP A 17 5.62 -6.84 -1.93
CA ASP A 17 6.27 -6.47 -3.19
C ASP A 17 6.11 -4.97 -3.48
N LEU A 18 4.93 -4.39 -3.21
CA LEU A 18 4.73 -2.94 -3.32
C LEU A 18 5.59 -2.18 -2.30
N LEU A 19 5.70 -2.65 -1.06
CA LEU A 19 6.55 -2.04 -0.02
C LEU A 19 8.03 -2.10 -0.40
N GLU A 20 8.52 -3.18 -1.00
CA GLU A 20 9.90 -3.26 -1.51
C GLU A 20 10.16 -2.23 -2.60
N LYS A 21 9.21 -2.05 -3.53
CA LYS A 21 9.30 -1.03 -4.58
C LYS A 21 9.32 0.38 -4.00
N LEU A 22 8.44 0.67 -3.04
CA LEU A 22 8.41 1.96 -2.33
C LEU A 22 9.72 2.19 -1.58
N ASN A 23 10.22 1.19 -0.87
CA ASN A 23 11.51 1.28 -0.18
C ASN A 23 12.65 1.55 -1.16
N SER A 24 12.68 0.92 -2.33
CA SER A 24 13.68 1.17 -3.37
C SER A 24 13.66 2.63 -3.88
N LEU A 25 12.47 3.23 -3.95
CA LEU A 25 12.28 4.64 -4.30
C LEU A 25 12.73 5.58 -3.16
N PHE A 26 12.32 5.30 -1.92
CA PHE A 26 12.53 6.21 -0.79
C PHE A 26 13.86 6.05 -0.05
N HIS A 27 14.54 4.91 -0.19
CA HIS A 27 15.78 4.61 0.54
C HIS A 27 16.95 5.56 0.19
N GLN A 28 16.88 6.28 -0.94
CA GLN A 28 17.90 7.26 -1.34
C GLN A 28 17.24 8.60 -1.70
N PRO A 29 17.57 9.71 -0.99
CA PRO A 29 16.99 11.02 -1.24
C PRO A 29 16.97 11.48 -2.70
N MET A 30 18.08 11.23 -3.41
CA MET A 30 18.23 11.58 -4.82
C MET A 30 17.17 10.95 -5.75
N LYS A 31 16.54 9.84 -5.36
CA LYS A 31 15.55 9.15 -6.20
C LYS A 31 14.16 9.77 -6.11
N TYR A 32 13.68 10.11 -4.91
CA TYR A 32 12.35 10.72 -4.78
C TYR A 32 12.37 12.24 -5.04
N GLU A 33 13.55 12.86 -5.05
CA GLU A 33 13.74 14.24 -5.53
C GLU A 33 13.73 14.34 -7.06
N ASP A 34 13.96 13.23 -7.76
CA ASP A 34 13.83 13.14 -9.22
C ASP A 34 12.36 12.97 -9.62
N SER A 35 11.76 14.04 -10.16
CA SER A 35 10.35 14.04 -10.54
C SER A 35 10.03 13.07 -11.68
N GLU A 36 10.96 12.85 -12.63
CA GLU A 36 10.71 11.91 -13.73
C GLU A 36 10.66 10.49 -13.20
N LEU A 37 11.57 10.14 -12.30
CA LEU A 37 11.59 8.83 -11.65
C LEU A 37 10.34 8.58 -10.80
N VAL A 38 9.88 9.59 -10.05
CA VAL A 38 8.64 9.52 -9.26
C VAL A 38 7.40 9.35 -10.14
N ILE A 39 7.30 10.11 -11.24
CA ILE A 39 6.18 9.99 -12.18
C ILE A 39 6.17 8.59 -12.82
N ALA A 40 7.31 8.11 -13.30
CA ALA A 40 7.43 6.78 -13.90
C ALA A 40 7.06 5.67 -12.89
N PHE A 41 7.48 5.81 -11.63
CA PHE A 41 7.08 4.90 -10.56
C PHE A 41 5.57 4.92 -10.34
N ALA A 42 4.97 6.10 -10.26
CA ALA A 42 3.53 6.26 -10.06
C ALA A 42 2.75 5.62 -11.21
N GLU A 43 3.07 5.93 -12.46
CA GLU A 43 2.40 5.35 -13.63
C GLU A 43 2.51 3.82 -13.67
N ALA A 44 3.70 3.28 -13.38
CA ALA A 44 3.93 1.84 -13.40
C ALA A 44 3.20 1.07 -12.29
N ASN A 45 2.94 1.70 -11.14
CA ASN A 45 2.42 1.02 -9.96
C ASN A 45 1.02 1.49 -9.52
N TYR A 46 0.48 2.59 -10.06
CA TYR A 46 -0.77 3.20 -9.60
C TYR A 46 -1.93 2.20 -9.55
N LYS A 47 -2.07 1.36 -10.58
CA LYS A 47 -3.12 0.34 -10.62
C LYS A 47 -3.02 -0.64 -9.45
N GLU A 48 -1.81 -1.07 -9.12
CA GLU A 48 -1.59 -2.00 -8.01
C GLU A 48 -1.75 -1.30 -6.66
N ILE A 49 -1.24 -0.07 -6.53
CA ILE A 49 -1.44 0.77 -5.34
C ILE A 49 -2.95 0.94 -5.06
N SER A 50 -3.72 1.33 -6.06
CA SER A 50 -5.16 1.52 -5.94
C SER A 50 -5.88 0.21 -5.58
N THR A 51 -5.52 -0.89 -6.22
CA THR A 51 -6.12 -2.21 -5.92
C THR A 51 -5.82 -2.65 -4.50
N LEU A 52 -4.57 -2.52 -4.06
CA LEU A 52 -4.16 -2.90 -2.72
C LEU A 52 -4.81 -2.01 -1.66
N TYR A 53 -4.94 -0.71 -1.93
CA TYR A 53 -5.58 0.23 -1.03
C TYR A 53 -7.08 -0.08 -0.86
N TYR A 54 -7.85 -0.04 -1.95
CA TYR A 54 -9.31 -0.10 -1.86
C TYR A 54 -9.89 -1.51 -1.76
N ASN A 55 -9.24 -2.50 -2.36
CA ASN A 55 -9.85 -3.82 -2.56
C ASN A 55 -9.16 -4.95 -1.81
N VAL A 56 -8.03 -4.68 -1.14
CA VAL A 56 -7.28 -5.69 -0.40
C VAL A 56 -7.13 -5.25 1.05
N VAL A 57 -6.33 -4.22 1.32
CA VAL A 57 -6.04 -3.76 2.68
C VAL A 57 -7.31 -3.23 3.35
N TRP A 58 -8.11 -2.43 2.65
CA TRP A 58 -9.39 -1.98 3.17
C TRP A 58 -10.31 -3.14 3.55
N GLU A 59 -10.41 -4.15 2.70
CA GLU A 59 -11.27 -5.33 2.92
C GLU A 59 -10.78 -6.25 4.02
N TRP A 60 -9.49 -6.18 4.40
CA TRP A 60 -8.99 -6.88 5.58
C TRP A 60 -9.50 -6.28 6.89
N LEU A 61 -9.86 -5.00 6.91
CA LEU A 61 -10.20 -4.29 8.14
C LEU A 61 -11.61 -4.63 8.62
N PRO A 62 -11.82 -4.87 9.93
CA PRO A 62 -13.16 -4.95 10.49
C PRO A 62 -13.91 -3.63 10.33
N GLU A 63 -15.24 -3.70 10.19
CA GLU A 63 -16.10 -2.51 10.02
C GLU A 63 -15.91 -1.46 11.13
N SER A 64 -15.66 -1.89 12.37
CA SER A 64 -15.36 -0.96 13.47
C SER A 64 -14.11 -0.12 13.22
N VAL A 65 -13.08 -0.71 12.61
CA VAL A 65 -11.81 -0.03 12.29
C VAL A 65 -11.99 0.86 11.06
N LYS A 66 -12.76 0.40 10.05
CA LYS A 66 -13.09 1.22 8.88
C LYS A 66 -13.79 2.52 9.29
N ALA A 67 -14.80 2.42 10.16
CA ALA A 67 -15.51 3.59 10.69
C ALA A 67 -14.57 4.56 11.43
N GLU A 68 -13.65 4.05 12.25
CA GLU A 68 -12.63 4.88 12.93
C GLU A 68 -11.72 5.64 11.96
N ILE A 69 -11.41 5.05 10.80
CA ILE A 69 -10.57 5.69 9.77
C ILE A 69 -11.36 6.73 8.96
N GLU A 70 -12.63 6.47 8.64
CA GLU A 70 -13.49 7.41 7.89
C GLU A 70 -13.90 8.64 8.71
N ASP A 71 -14.02 8.48 10.04
CA ASP A 71 -14.39 9.55 10.97
C ASP A 71 -13.19 10.44 11.40
N GLY A 72 -11.96 10.08 11.02
CA GLY A 72 -10.70 10.76 11.39
C GLY A 72 -10.18 11.76 10.37
#